data_AF-A0A8T1TPQ3-F1
#
_entry.id   AF-A0A8T1TPQ3-F1
#
_cell.length_a   1.000
_cell.length_b   1.000
_cell.length_c   1.000
_cell.angle_alpha   90.00
_cell.angle_beta   90.00
_cell.angle_gamma   90.00
#
_symmetry.space_group_name_H-M   'P 1'
#
loop_
_entity.id
_entity.type
_entity.pdbx_description
1 polymer ?
#
loop_
_entity_poly.entity_id
_entity_poly.type
_entity_poly.pdbx_seq_one_letter_code
_entity_poly.pdbx_strand_id
1 'polypeptide(L)'
;MKNDQDGTRPRDARYIYPNPFLPEIFPILSLAIYAAVFGLGHSKLFPGGNQYDRFAKILRRLMEKPNMANVLLTEDLMPSDIGTHSARKGSAT
;
A
#
# COMPACT_ATOMS: atom_id res chain seq x y z
N MET A 1 -16.81 9.00 -2.70
CA MET A 1 -17.40 7.71 -3.17
C MET A 1 -16.29 6.79 -3.67
N LYS A 2 -16.51 5.47 -3.60
CA LYS A 2 -15.54 4.38 -3.84
C LYS A 2 -14.84 4.36 -5.22
N ASN A 3 -15.30 5.19 -6.17
CA ASN A 3 -14.92 5.12 -7.59
C ASN A 3 -14.28 6.40 -8.13
N ASP A 4 -13.92 7.34 -7.26
CA ASP A 4 -13.30 8.61 -7.66
C ASP A 4 -11.79 8.48 -7.46
N GLN A 5 -11.14 7.85 -8.44
CA GLN A 5 -9.70 7.57 -8.45
C GLN A 5 -8.87 8.81 -8.83
N ASP A 6 -9.42 9.68 -9.67
CA ASP A 6 -8.76 10.93 -10.09
C ASP A 6 -8.84 12.04 -9.03
N GLY A 7 -9.65 11.84 -7.98
CA GLY A 7 -9.80 12.83 -6.89
C GLY A 7 -10.40 14.15 -7.35
N THR A 8 -11.07 14.18 -8.51
CA THR A 8 -11.62 15.39 -9.16
C THR A 8 -12.90 15.88 -8.49
N ARG A 9 -13.50 15.06 -7.62
CA ARG A 9 -14.66 15.49 -6.84
C ARG A 9 -14.22 16.40 -5.70
N PRO A 10 -14.94 17.51 -5.45
CA PRO A 10 -14.67 18.33 -4.27
C PRO A 10 -14.86 17.46 -3.03
N ARG A 11 -13.76 17.16 -2.35
CA ARG A 11 -13.73 16.50 -1.05
C ARG A 11 -13.04 17.45 -0.07
N ASP A 12 -13.29 17.23 1.21
CA ASP A 12 -12.46 17.80 2.26
C ASP A 12 -10.98 17.47 1.99
N ALA A 13 -10.12 18.47 2.18
CA ALA A 13 -8.68 18.31 2.00
C ALA A 13 -8.17 17.16 2.88
N ARG A 14 -7.45 16.21 2.26
CA ARG A 14 -6.79 15.12 2.98
C ARG A 14 -5.34 15.50 3.22
N TYR A 15 -4.99 15.67 4.49
CA TYR A 15 -3.62 15.93 4.89
C TYR A 15 -2.95 14.62 5.28
N ILE A 16 -1.74 14.40 4.76
CA ILE A 16 -0.86 13.31 5.17
C ILE A 16 0.27 13.94 5.94
N TYR A 17 0.44 13.56 7.21
CA TYR A 17 1.48 14.09 8.07
C TYR A 17 2.64 13.09 8.21
N PRO A 18 3.89 13.58 8.26
CA PRO A 18 5.02 12.75 8.63
C PRO A 18 4.89 12.22 10.05
N ASN A 19 5.22 10.94 10.22
CA ASN A 19 5.49 10.36 11.53
C ASN A 19 7.02 10.28 11.73
N PRO A 20 7.63 11.24 12.45
CA PRO A 20 9.08 11.26 12.67
C PRO A 20 9.55 10.18 13.65
N PHE A 21 8.66 9.58 14.43
CA PHE A 21 9.01 8.56 15.42
C PHE A 21 8.99 7.16 14.85
N LEU A 22 8.14 6.89 13.86
CA LEU A 22 8.04 5.62 13.15
C LEU A 22 8.15 5.86 11.64
N PRO A 23 9.36 6.14 11.13
CA PRO A 23 9.57 6.41 9.70
C PRO A 23 9.19 5.21 8.82
N GLU A 24 9.32 3.99 9.34
CA GLU A 24 9.03 2.71 8.67
C GLU A 24 7.59 2.63 8.11
N ILE A 25 6.62 3.23 8.82
CA ILE A 25 5.21 3.22 8.44
C ILE A 25 4.79 4.47 7.65
N PHE A 26 5.70 5.41 7.42
CA PHE A 26 5.39 6.66 6.74
C PHE A 26 5.37 6.47 5.21
N PRO A 27 4.20 6.57 4.54
CA PRO A 27 4.09 6.27 3.12
C PRO A 27 4.91 7.21 2.22
N ILE A 28 5.10 8.47 2.63
CA ILE A 28 5.90 9.43 1.85
C ILE A 28 7.38 9.06 1.90
N LEU A 29 7.90 8.58 3.04
CA LEU A 29 9.28 8.09 3.10
C LEU A 29 9.45 6.86 2.21
N SER A 30 8.53 5.90 2.26
CA SER A 30 8.54 4.73 1.37
C SER A 30 8.56 5.14 -0.10
N LEU A 31 7.78 6.16 -0.47
CA LEU A 31 7.77 6.70 -1.83
C LEU A 31 9.07 7.41 -2.21
N ALA A 32 9.66 8.17 -1.29
CA ALA A 32 10.93 8.86 -1.49
C ALA A 32 12.08 7.86 -1.69
N ILE A 33 12.13 6.79 -0.89
CA ILE A 33 13.10 5.69 -1.06
C ILE A 33 12.93 5.05 -2.44
N TYR A 34 11.69 4.75 -2.84
CA TYR A 34 11.43 4.20 -4.17
C TYR A 34 11.93 5.14 -5.28
N ALA A 35 11.62 6.44 -5.19
CA ALA A 35 12.05 7.44 -6.16
C ALA A 35 13.57 7.55 -6.25
N ALA A 36 14.27 7.48 -5.11
CA ALA A 36 15.73 7.55 -5.04
C ALA A 36 16.39 6.31 -5.67
N VAL A 37 15.79 5.13 -5.53
CA VAL A 37 16.35 3.86 -6.02
C VAL A 37 16.01 3.59 -7.48
N PHE A 38 14.78 3.87 -7.90
CA PHE A 38 14.27 3.49 -9.22
C PHE A 38 14.06 4.67 -10.18
N GLY A 39 14.14 5.91 -9.68
CA GLY A 39 13.75 7.09 -10.42
C GLY A 39 12.23 7.23 -10.57
N LEU A 40 11.79 8.41 -11.00
CA LEU A 40 10.39 8.70 -11.28
C LEU A 40 10.13 8.70 -12.79
N GLY A 41 9.13 7.93 -13.22
CA GLY A 41 8.67 7.94 -14.59
C GLY A 41 7.93 9.23 -14.93
N HIS A 42 7.99 9.67 -16.18
CA HIS A 42 7.36 10.92 -16.63
C HIS A 42 5.82 10.83 -16.74
N SER A 43 5.28 9.63 -16.92
CA SER A 43 3.84 9.41 -17.13
C SER A 43 3.17 8.50 -16.09
N LYS A 44 3.94 7.62 -15.44
CA LYS A 44 3.47 6.72 -14.39
C LYS A 44 4.50 6.65 -13.28
N LEU A 45 4.02 6.65 -12.04
CA LEU A 45 4.86 6.53 -10.85
C LEU A 45 5.57 5.17 -10.77
N PHE A 46 4.85 4.10 -11.13
CA PHE A 46 5.38 2.74 -11.17
C PHE A 46 5.37 2.22 -12.62
N PRO A 47 6.44 1.56 -13.09
CA PRO A 47 6.55 1.08 -14.47
C PRO A 47 5.58 -0.08 -14.74
N GLY A 48 5.23 -0.36 -16.00
CA GLY A 48 4.42 -1.54 -16.39
C GLY A 48 2.91 -1.29 -16.51
N GLY A 49 2.20 -2.32 -17.01
CA GLY A 49 0.80 -2.21 -17.46
C GLY A 49 -0.27 -2.53 -16.42
N ASN A 50 -0.03 -3.45 -15.49
CA ASN A 50 -1.04 -3.95 -14.55
C ASN A 50 -0.58 -3.79 -13.09
N GLN A 51 -0.85 -2.61 -12.54
CA GLN A 51 -0.46 -2.21 -11.19
C GLN A 51 -1.18 -3.03 -10.11
N TYR A 52 -2.47 -3.26 -10.31
CA TYR A 52 -3.33 -3.97 -9.37
C TYR A 52 -2.86 -5.41 -9.17
N ASP A 53 -2.64 -6.16 -10.26
CA ASP A 53 -2.20 -7.55 -10.16
C ASP A 53 -0.81 -7.67 -9.56
N ARG A 54 0.08 -6.73 -9.87
CA ARG A 54 1.42 -6.71 -9.28
C ARG A 54 1.36 -6.44 -7.78
N PHE A 55 0.58 -5.46 -7.35
CA PHE A 55 0.34 -5.19 -5.94
C PHE A 55 -0.24 -6.42 -5.23
N ALA A 56 -1.27 -7.04 -5.80
CA ALA A 56 -1.90 -8.24 -5.23
C ALA A 56 -0.89 -9.39 -5.07
N LYS A 57 -0.04 -9.63 -6.07
CA LYS A 57 1.01 -10.66 -6.02
C LYS A 57 2.08 -10.36 -4.98
N ILE A 58 2.52 -9.10 -4.87
CA ILE A 58 3.51 -8.68 -3.86
C ILE A 58 2.92 -8.82 -2.45
N LEU A 59 1.69 -8.35 -2.25
CA LEU A 59 0.99 -8.44 -0.97
C LEU A 59 0.84 -9.89 -0.52
N ARG A 60 0.37 -10.77 -1.41
CA ARG A 60 0.22 -12.20 -1.09
C ARG A 60 1.56 -12.82 -0.68
N ARG A 61 2.62 -12.59 -1.47
CA ARG A 61 3.96 -13.08 -1.15
C ARG A 61 4.48 -12.56 0.20
N LEU A 62 4.13 -11.34 0.57
CA LEU A 62 4.54 -10.75 1.85
C LEU A 62 3.83 -11.44 3.03
N MET A 63 2.52 -11.68 2.90
CA MET A 63 1.71 -12.33 3.94
C MET A 63 2.09 -13.81 4.11
N GLU A 64 2.52 -14.48 3.04
CA GLU A 64 2.99 -15.87 3.06
C GLU A 64 4.41 -16.04 3.65
N LYS A 65 5.17 -14.96 3.92
CA LYS A 65 6.50 -15.09 4.54
C LYS A 65 6.35 -15.63 5.96
N PRO A 66 7.24 -16.55 6.42
CA PRO A 66 7.14 -17.16 7.75
C PRO A 66 6.95 -16.15 8.90
N ASN A 67 7.75 -15.08 8.90
CA ASN A 67 7.65 -14.05 9.94
C ASN A 67 6.28 -13.36 9.96
N MET A 68 5.71 -13.07 8.78
CA MET A 68 4.42 -12.40 8.69
C MET A 68 3.28 -13.37 8.99
N ALA A 69 3.33 -14.58 8.44
CA ALA A 69 2.36 -15.62 8.71
C ALA A 69 2.27 -15.92 10.22
N ASN A 70 3.40 -15.97 10.93
CA ASN A 70 3.41 -16.16 12.38
C ASN A 70 2.74 -15.00 13.13
N VAL A 71 2.99 -13.76 12.72
CA VAL A 71 2.34 -12.57 13.31
C VAL A 71 0.83 -12.58 13.05
N LEU A 72 0.39 -13.02 11.87
CA LEU A 72 -1.04 -13.13 11.58
C LEU A 72 -1.69 -14.22 12.43
N LEU A 73 -1.03 -15.37 12.60
CA LEU A 73 -1.53 -16.47 13.42
C LEU A 73 -1.66 -16.08 14.90
N THR A 74 -0.79 -15.21 15.44
CA THR A 74 -0.95 -14.69 16.82
C THR A 74 -2.19 -13.82 16.99
N GLU A 75 -2.75 -13.32 15.89
CA GLU A 75 -3.96 -12.50 15.84
C GLU A 75 -5.17 -13.29 15.30
N ASP A 76 -5.09 -14.63 15.27
CA ASP A 76 -6.11 -15.53 14.69
C ASP A 76 -6.47 -15.24 13.21
N LEU A 77 -5.49 -14.74 12.45
CA LEU A 77 -5.63 -14.43 11.02
C LEU A 77 -4.80 -15.38 10.16
N MET A 78 -5.35 -15.75 9.00
CA MET A 78 -4.61 -16.47 7.96
C MET A 78 -4.07 -15.49 6.89
N PRO A 79 -2.92 -15.78 6.27
CA PRO A 79 -2.42 -14.99 5.14
C PRO A 79 -3.42 -14.78 4.01
N SER A 80 -4.32 -15.75 3.80
CA SER A 80 -5.40 -15.69 2.80
C SER A 80 -6.50 -14.66 3.12
N ASP A 81 -6.64 -14.26 4.39
CA ASP A 81 -7.67 -13.33 4.84
C ASP A 81 -7.32 -11.88 4.48
N ILE A 82 -6.03 -11.62 4.24
CA ILE A 82 -5.53 -10.31 3.82
C ILE A 82 -5.34 -10.29 2.30
N GLY A 83 -6.14 -9.45 1.64
CA GLY A 83 -6.04 -9.22 0.21
C GLY A 83 -6.32 -7.78 -0.18
N THR A 84 -6.32 -7.52 -1.49
CA THR A 84 -6.57 -6.19 -2.06
C THR A 84 -7.96 -5.63 -1.72
N HIS A 85 -8.91 -6.50 -1.37
CA HIS A 85 -10.24 -6.10 -0.91
C HIS A 85 -10.21 -5.31 0.42
N SER A 86 -9.28 -5.62 1.32
CA SER A 86 -9.12 -4.94 2.62
C SER A 86 -8.59 -3.52 2.42
N ALA A 87 -7.60 -3.35 1.54
CA ALA A 87 -7.07 -2.04 1.14
C ALA A 87 -8.15 -1.16 0.49
N ARG A 88 -9.01 -1.73 -0.36
CA ARG A 88 -10.11 -1.00 -1.02
C ARG A 88 -11.18 -0.49 -0.04
N LYS A 89 -11.33 -1.09 1.13
CA LYS A 89 -12.30 -0.66 2.16
C LYS A 89 -11.76 0.42 3.09
N GLY A 90 -10.46 0.77 2.99
CA GLY A 90 -9.81 1.69 3.91
C GLY A 90 -9.57 1.09 5.30
N SER A 91 -9.66 -0.24 5.43
CA SER A 91 -9.36 -0.96 6.68
C SER A 91 -7.87 -1.27 6.83
N ALA A 92 -7.09 -1.08 5.76
CA ALA A 92 -5.64 -1.04 5.83
C ALA A 92 -5.23 0.44 5.82
N THR A 93 -4.84 0.95 6.98
CA THR A 93 -4.18 2.26 7.15
C THR A 93 -2.82 2.01 7.75
#